data_AF-A0A2N7LH97-F1
#
_entry.id   AF-A0A2N7LH97-F1
#
_cell.length_a   1.000
_cell.length_b   1.000
_cell.length_c   1.000
_cell.angle_alpha   90.00
_cell.angle_beta   90.00
_cell.angle_gamma   90.00
#
_symmetry.space_group_name_H-M   'P 1'
#
loop_
_entity.id
_entity.type
_entity.pdbx_description
1 polymer ?
#
loop_
_entity_poly.entity_id
_entity_poly.type
_entity_poly.pdbx_seq_one_letter_code
_entity_poly.pdbx_strand_id
1 'polypeptide(L)' 'MIDLENMMKDAPEREPDLPLPSMEEQKRIAAELKALEEKGELTPEVLEKYFGGKKTH' A
#
# COMPACT_ATOMS: atom_id res chain seq x y z
N MET A 1 -23.92 -16.00 -22.31
CA MET A 1 -23.54 -14.60 -22.02
C MET A 1 -23.38 -14.54 -20.50
N ILE A 2 -22.18 -14.26 -19.98
CA ILE A 2 -21.97 -14.19 -18.54
C ILE A 2 -22.69 -12.93 -18.04
N ASP A 3 -23.59 -13.10 -17.08
CA ASP A 3 -24.34 -12.02 -16.46
C ASP A 3 -23.51 -11.40 -15.34
N LEU A 4 -22.85 -10.29 -15.68
CA LEU A 4 -22.00 -9.53 -14.76
C LEU A 4 -22.76 -9.06 -13.52
N GLU A 5 -24.06 -8.78 -13.64
CA GLU A 5 -24.88 -8.31 -12.52
C GLU A 5 -25.02 -9.39 -11.45
N ASN A 6 -25.14 -10.66 -11.85
CA ASN A 6 -25.21 -11.78 -10.89
C ASN A 6 -23.87 -12.04 -10.18
N MET A 7 -22.72 -11.73 -10.81
CA MET A 7 -21.42 -11.87 -10.16
C MET A 7 -21.15 -10.77 -9.12
N MET A 8 -21.79 -9.61 -9.24
CA MET A 8 -21.58 -8.48 -8.34
C MET A 8 -22.47 -8.54 -7.08
N LYS A 9 -23.52 -9.37 -7.06
CA LYS A 9 -24.47 -9.48 -5.93
C LYS A 9 -23.83 -9.94 -4.62
N ASP A 10 -22.82 -10.79 -4.70
CA ASP A 10 -22.08 -11.32 -3.54
C ASP A 10 -20.69 -10.69 -3.39
N ALA A 11 -20.38 -9.65 -4.18
CA ALA A 11 -19.11 -8.96 -4.04
C ALA A 11 -19.09 -8.21 -2.70
N PRO A 12 -18.05 -8.41 -1.86
CA PRO A 12 -17.93 -7.66 -0.62
C PRO A 12 -17.88 -6.17 -0.94
N GLU A 13 -18.41 -5.35 -0.02
CA GLU A 13 -18.27 -3.90 -0.12
C GLU A 13 -16.79 -3.57 -0.31
N ARG A 14 -16.48 -2.81 -1.36
CA ARG A 14 -15.11 -2.36 -1.60
C ARG A 14 -14.73 -1.44 -0.46
N GLU A 15 -13.78 -1.89 0.35
CA GLU A 15 -13.09 -0.98 1.26
C GLU A 15 -12.47 0.16 0.43
N PRO A 16 -12.53 1.40 0.92
CA PRO A 16 -11.89 2.51 0.23
C PRO A 16 -10.38 2.28 0.17
N ASP A 17 -9.80 2.47 -1.01
CA ASP A 17 -8.35 2.45 -1.18
C ASP A 17 -7.71 3.50 -0.27
N LEU A 18 -6.55 3.16 0.30
CA LEU A 18 -5.79 4.13 1.07
C LEU A 18 -5.23 5.21 0.16
N PRO A 19 -5.25 6.48 0.59
CA PRO A 19 -4.72 7.56 -0.22
C PRO A 19 -3.21 7.36 -0.41
N LEU A 20 -2.76 7.51 -1.66
CA LEU A 20 -1.34 7.51 -1.96
C LEU A 20 -0.68 8.78 -1.41
N PRO A 21 0.56 8.69 -0.90
CA PRO A 21 1.31 9.87 -0.44
C PRO A 21 1.64 10.80 -1.62
N SER A 22 1.96 12.06 -1.32
CA SER A 22 2.35 13.05 -2.34
C SER A 22 3.65 12.67 -3.05
N MET A 23 3.90 13.21 -4.25
CA MET A 23 5.13 12.94 -5.01
C MET A 23 6.41 13.32 -4.26
N GLU A 24 6.39 14.39 -3.46
CA GLU A 24 7.54 14.76 -2.63
C GLU A 24 7.79 13.75 -1.52
N GLU A 25 6.72 13.26 -0.91
CA GLU A 25 6.79 12.26 0.15
C GLU A 25 7.25 10.90 -0.38
N GLN A 26 6.75 10.48 -1.55
CA GLN A 26 7.23 9.28 -2.25
C GLN A 26 8.74 9.35 -2.52
N LYS A 27 9.26 10.50 -2.96
CA LYS A 27 10.70 10.68 -3.18
C LYS A 27 11.50 10.58 -1.88
N ARG A 28 11.00 11.15 -0.77
CA ARG A 28 11.62 11.04 0.56
C ARG A 28 11.66 9.59 1.03
N ILE A 29 10.55 8.87 0.92
CA ILE A 29 10.43 7.44 1.27
C ILE A 29 11.44 6.63 0.45
N ALA A 30 11.49 6.82 -0.87
CA ALA A 30 12.41 6.10 -1.73
C ALA A 30 13.89 6.34 -1.38
N ALA A 31 14.26 7.59 -1.05
CA ALA A 31 15.62 7.93 -0.63
C ALA A 31 16.01 7.26 0.70
N GLU A 32 15.09 7.22 1.67
CA GLU A 32 15.30 6.55 2.96
C GLU A 32 15.47 5.04 2.80
N LEU A 33 14.57 4.39 2.04
CA LEU A 33 14.64 2.95 1.79
C LEU A 33 15.96 2.56 1.11
N LYS A 34 16.42 3.35 0.15
CA LYS A 34 17.72 3.13 -0.51
C LYS A 34 18.90 3.26 0.47
N ALA A 35 18.86 4.25 1.35
CA ALA A 35 19.90 4.42 2.36
C ALA A 35 19.95 3.25 3.36
N LEU A 36 18.80 2.67 3.69
CA LEU A 36 18.72 1.47 4.53
C LEU A 36 19.19 0.21 3.80
N GLU A 37 18.89 0.08 2.51
CA GLU A 37 19.39 -1.01 1.67
C GLU A 37 20.92 -1.00 1.61
N GLU A 38 21.53 0.17 1.35
CA GLU A 38 22.99 0.33 1.31
C GLU A 38 23.68 -0.03 2.63
N LYS A 39 22.98 0.13 3.76
CA LYS A 39 23.46 -0.25 5.10
C LYS A 39 23.17 -1.71 5.48
N GLY A 40 22.35 -2.42 4.70
CA GLY A 40 21.84 -3.75 5.07
C GLY A 40 20.79 -3.72 6.20
N GLU A 41 20.15 -2.58 6.43
CA GLU A 41 19.16 -2.35 7.50
C GLU A 41 17.71 -2.34 6.97
N LEU A 42 17.51 -2.60 5.68
CA LEU A 42 16.18 -2.66 5.06
C LEU A 42 15.49 -3.98 5.42
N THR A 43 14.69 -3.98 6.50
CA THR A 43 13.95 -5.16 6.97
C THR A 43 12.46 -5.14 6.57
N PRO A 44 11.77 -6.29 6.58
CA PRO A 44 10.32 -6.35 6.35
C PRO A 44 9.52 -5.43 7.29
N GLU A 45 9.92 -5.33 8.56
CA GLU A 45 9.27 -4.48 9.57
C GLU A 45 9.41 -2.99 9.25
N VAL A 46 10.48 -2.60 8.55
CA VAL A 46 10.63 -1.23 8.04
C VAL A 46 9.73 -0.99 6.83
N LEU A 47 9.67 -1.95 5.90
CA LEU A 47 8.79 -1.86 4.72
C LEU A 47 7.32 -1.78 5.12
N GLU A 48 6.89 -2.50 6.15
CA GLU A 48 5.51 -2.44 6.66
C GLU A 48 5.07 -1.04 7.06
N LYS A 49 5.98 -0.14 7.46
CA LYS A 49 5.63 1.26 7.77
C LYS A 49 5.18 2.06 6.56
N TYR A 50 5.62 1.66 5.37
CA TYR A 50 5.36 2.37 4.11
C TYR A 50 4.33 1.67 3.23
N PHE A 51 4.25 0.33 3.32
CA PHE A 51 3.37 -0.50 2.49
C PHE A 51 2.25 -1.18 3.29
N GLY A 52 2.41 -1.31 4.61
CA GLY A 52 1.39 -1.79 5.53
C GLY A 52 0.48 -0.62 5.90
N GLY A 53 -0.44 -0.29 5.01
CA GLY A 53 -1.41 0.76 5.27
C GLY A 53 -2.05 0.63 6.64
N LYS A 54 -1.91 1.64 7.51
CA LYS A 54 -2.62 1.66 8.80
C LYS A 54 -4.11 1.77 8.50
N LYS A 55 -4.83 0.66 8.60
CA LYS A 55 -6.27 0.71 8.87
C LYS A 55 -6.42 1.29 10.28
N THR A 56 -6.70 2.60 10.38
CA THR A 56 -7.23 3.17 11.61
C THR A 56 -8.63 2.58 11.76
N HIS A 57 -8.75 1.56 12.60
CA HIS A 57 -10.04 0.97 12.96
C HIS A 57 -10.74 1.80 14.02
#